data_AF-A0A7C8DW29-F1
#
_entry.id   AF-A0A7C8DW29-F1
#
_cell.length_a   1.000
_cell.length_b   1.000
_cell.length_c   1.000
_cell.angle_alpha   90.00
_cell.angle_beta   90.00
_cell.angle_gamma   90.00
#
_symmetry.space_group_name_H-M   'P 1'
#
loop_
_entity.id
_entity.type
_entity.pdbx_description
1 polymer ?
#
loop_
_entity_poly.entity_id
_entity_poly.type
_entity_poly.pdbx_seq_one_letter_code
_entity_poly.pdbx_strand_id
1 'polypeptide(L)'
;MKKGNINVSVENIFPLIKKFLYSDHEIFLRELISNATDAALKLKHISRTGKEKIELNDPKIEVKIDKKEKKLHIIDEGIGMSAEEIEKYINEVAFS
;
A
#
# COMPACT_ATOMS: atom_id res chain seq x y z
N MET A 1 -11.13 27.00 29.79
CA MET A 1 -11.35 26.32 28.49
C MET A 1 -11.85 24.90 28.78
N LYS A 2 -13.04 24.51 28.30
CA LYS A 2 -13.54 23.14 28.51
C LYS A 2 -12.68 22.16 27.69
N LYS A 3 -11.99 21.24 28.36
CA LYS A 3 -11.43 20.03 27.71
C LYS A 3 -12.53 18.98 27.70
N GLY A 4 -12.95 18.56 26.52
CA GLY A 4 -13.82 17.41 26.31
C GLY A 4 -13.10 16.40 25.41
N ASN A 5 -13.27 15.11 25.68
CA ASN A 5 -12.84 14.07 24.75
C ASN A 5 -13.83 14.03 23.60
N ILE A 6 -13.35 14.23 22.36
CA ILE A 6 -14.16 14.02 21.17
C ILE A 6 -14.24 12.51 20.98
N ASN A 7 -15.36 11.90 21.39
CA ASN A 7 -15.69 10.55 20.96
C ASN A 7 -16.22 10.64 19.54
N VAL A 8 -15.38 10.26 18.57
CA VAL A 8 -15.83 10.06 17.19
C VAL A 8 -16.45 8.66 17.11
N SER A 9 -17.77 8.58 17.02
CA SER A 9 -18.48 7.32 16.79
C SER A 9 -18.26 6.89 15.33
N VAL A 10 -17.64 5.72 15.13
CA VAL A 10 -17.31 5.13 13.81
C VAL A 10 -18.56 4.69 13.02
N GLU A 11 -19.73 4.76 13.66
CA GLU A 11 -21.03 4.30 13.14
C GLU A 11 -21.43 4.90 11.78
N ASN A 12 -20.83 6.04 11.37
CA ASN A 12 -21.09 6.70 10.09
C ASN A 12 -19.86 6.82 9.18
N ILE A 13 -18.82 5.99 9.37
CA ILE A 13 -17.62 6.05 8.53
C ILE A 13 -17.88 5.52 7.11
N PHE A 14 -18.78 4.55 6.97
CA PHE A 14 -19.08 3.88 5.69
C PHE A 14 -19.60 4.82 4.58
N PRO A 15 -20.55 5.74 4.82
CA PRO A 15 -20.95 6.74 3.83
C PRO A 15 -19.82 7.67 3.38
N LEU A 16 -18.91 8.02 4.29
CA LEU A 16 -17.76 8.87 4.00
C LEU A 16 -16.70 8.13 3.18
N ILE A 17 -16.40 6.88 3.55
CA ILE A 17 -15.54 5.95 2.81
C ILE A 17 -16.12 5.70 1.41
N LYS A 18 -17.42 5.42 1.29
CA LYS A 18 -18.07 5.25 -0.02
C LYS A 18 -17.89 6.49 -0.90
N LYS A 19 -18.10 7.69 -0.35
CA LYS A 19 -17.93 8.94 -1.11
C LYS A 19 -16.50 9.09 -1.63
N PHE A 20 -15.50 8.78 -0.82
CA PHE A 20 -14.08 8.75 -1.22
C PHE A 20 -13.78 7.64 -2.27
N LEU A 21 -14.30 6.43 -2.06
CA LEU A 21 -14.07 5.29 -2.97
C LEU A 21 -14.64 5.51 -4.38
N TYR A 22 -15.71 6.30 -4.52
CA TYR A 22 -16.35 6.60 -5.81
C TYR A 22 -15.87 7.91 -6.46
N SER A 23 -15.14 8.77 -5.75
CA SER A 23 -14.51 9.97 -6.34
C SER A 23 -13.12 9.71 -6.91
N ASP A 24 -12.41 8.71 -6.40
CA ASP A 24 -10.95 8.66 -6.46
C ASP A 24 -10.40 7.36 -7.05
N HIS A 25 -11.07 6.81 -8.07
CA HIS A 25 -10.63 5.60 -8.77
C HIS A 25 -9.22 5.72 -9.36
N GLU A 26 -8.73 6.92 -9.66
CA GLU A 26 -7.34 7.11 -10.11
C GLU A 26 -6.36 7.19 -8.93
N ILE A 27 -6.81 7.65 -7.77
CA ILE A 27 -5.96 7.81 -6.58
C ILE A 27 -5.54 6.46 -6.05
N PHE A 28 -6.43 5.46 -5.94
CA PHE A 28 -6.02 4.15 -5.42
C PHE A 28 -4.87 3.56 -6.26
N LEU A 29 -4.96 3.69 -7.59
CA LEU A 29 -3.93 3.20 -8.49
C LEU A 29 -2.62 3.98 -8.29
N ARG A 30 -2.70 5.30 -8.17
CA ARG A 30 -1.53 6.15 -7.86
C ARG A 30 -0.85 5.73 -6.56
N GLU A 31 -1.61 5.53 -5.48
CA GLU A 31 -1.06 5.15 -4.18
C GLU A 31 -0.40 3.77 -4.22
N LEU A 32 -1.01 2.79 -4.90
CA LEU A 32 -0.42 1.45 -5.04
C LEU A 32 0.87 1.47 -5.86
N ILE A 33 0.93 2.25 -6.95
CA ILE A 33 2.16 2.43 -7.74
C ILE A 33 3.24 3.17 -6.93
N SER A 34 2.84 4.16 -6.11
CA SER A 34 3.77 4.85 -5.21
C SER A 34 4.40 3.88 -4.21
N ASN A 35 3.57 3.05 -3.55
CA ASN A 35 4.04 2.05 -2.59
C ASN A 35 4.99 1.03 -3.24
N ALA A 36 4.66 0.54 -4.43
CA ALA A 36 5.52 -0.36 -5.20
C ALA A 36 6.87 0.29 -5.57
N THR A 37 6.85 1.56 -5.96
CA THR A 37 8.07 2.33 -6.28
C THR A 37 8.95 2.49 -5.04
N ASP A 38 8.36 2.81 -3.89
CA ASP A 38 9.10 2.93 -2.63
C ASP A 38 9.70 1.60 -2.19
N ALA A 39 8.99 0.48 -2.37
CA ALA A 39 9.50 -0.85 -2.07
C ALA A 39 10.72 -1.21 -2.94
N ALA A 40 10.65 -0.92 -4.23
CA ALA A 40 11.76 -1.09 -5.18
C ALA A 40 12.97 -0.21 -4.84
N LEU A 41 12.74 1.06 -4.49
CA LEU A 41 13.80 1.99 -4.08
C LEU A 41 14.50 1.55 -2.79
N LYS A 42 13.73 1.07 -1.79
CA LYS A 42 14.28 0.52 -0.54
C LYS A 42 15.16 -0.70 -0.82
N LEU A 43 14.71 -1.62 -1.67
CA LEU A 43 15.51 -2.77 -2.08
C LEU A 43 16.83 -2.32 -2.74
N LYS A 44 16.75 -1.40 -3.72
CA LYS A 44 17.94 -0.86 -4.40
C LYS A 44 18.90 -0.17 -3.44
N HIS A 45 18.39 0.49 -2.41
CA HIS A 45 19.22 1.13 -1.38
C HIS A 45 19.97 0.09 -0.53
N ILE A 46 19.28 -0.93 -0.02
CA ILE A 46 19.87 -1.99 0.81
C ILE A 46 20.95 -2.75 0.03
N SER A 47 20.70 -3.06 -1.23
CA SER A 47 21.65 -3.81 -2.06
C SER A 47 22.91 -3.03 -2.41
N ARG A 48 22.88 -1.69 -2.30
CA ARG A 48 24.04 -0.82 -2.46
C ARG A 48 24.83 -0.62 -1.17
N THR A 49 24.18 -0.73 0.00
CA THR A 49 24.79 -0.52 1.32
C THR A 49 25.25 -1.82 1.99
N GLY A 50 24.80 -2.99 1.49
CA GLY A 50 25.23 -4.30 1.94
C GLY A 50 26.71 -4.61 1.69
N LYS A 51 27.29 -5.50 2.52
CA LYS A 51 28.69 -5.94 2.43
C LYS A 51 29.03 -6.68 1.12
N GLU A 52 28.03 -7.29 0.50
CA GLU A 52 28.15 -7.91 -0.82
C GLU A 52 27.31 -7.09 -1.80
N LYS A 53 27.92 -6.62 -2.90
CA LYS A 53 27.19 -5.99 -3.99
C LYS A 53 26.32 -7.05 -4.65
N ILE A 54 25.05 -7.07 -4.29
CA ILE A 54 24.06 -7.84 -5.03
C ILE A 54 23.80 -7.07 -6.32
N GLU A 55 24.17 -7.64 -7.47
CA GLU A 55 23.73 -7.12 -8.76
C GLU A 55 22.22 -7.37 -8.88
N LEU A 56 21.44 -6.36 -8.54
CA LEU A 56 20.03 -6.31 -8.87
C LEU A 56 19.85 -5.68 -10.24
N ASN A 57 19.12 -6.39 -11.09
CA ASN A 57 18.48 -5.78 -12.25
C ASN A 57 17.56 -4.64 -11.78
N ASP A 58 17.27 -3.69 -12.67
CA ASP A 58 16.32 -2.63 -12.34
C ASP A 58 14.94 -3.26 -12.05
N PRO A 59 14.42 -3.10 -10.81
CA PRO A 59 13.16 -3.72 -10.39
C PRO A 59 12.01 -3.18 -11.21
N LYS A 60 11.08 -4.07 -11.58
CA LYS A 60 9.91 -3.73 -12.39
C LYS A 60 8.63 -3.74 -11.57
N ILE A 61 7.67 -2.96 -12.05
CA ILE A 61 6.29 -2.96 -11.57
C ILE A 61 5.42 -3.38 -12.76
N GLU A 62 4.73 -4.50 -12.63
CA GLU A 62 3.80 -5.03 -13.64
C GLU A 62 2.36 -4.73 -13.23
N VAL A 63 1.58 -4.17 -14.17
CA VAL A 63 0.13 -3.96 -14.02
C VAL A 63 -0.61 -4.86 -15.00
N LYS A 64 -1.38 -5.81 -14.47
CA LYS A 64 -2.10 -6.81 -15.27
C LYS A 64 -3.59 -6.79 -14.98
N ILE A 65 -4.39 -6.80 -16.03
CA ILE A 65 -5.86 -6.82 -15.93
C ILE A 65 -6.37 -8.22 -16.30
N ASP A 66 -7.02 -8.89 -15.36
CA ASP A 66 -7.80 -10.09 -15.64
C ASP A 66 -9.29 -9.72 -15.73
N LYS A 67 -9.78 -9.59 -16.97
CA LYS A 67 -11.18 -9.26 -17.23
C LYS A 67 -12.15 -10.39 -16.91
N LYS A 68 -11.70 -11.65 -16.95
CA LYS A 68 -12.56 -12.81 -16.68
C LYS A 68 -12.85 -12.89 -15.18
N GLU A 69 -11.80 -12.77 -14.39
CA GLU A 69 -11.86 -12.79 -12.93
C GLU A 69 -12.24 -11.43 -12.31
N LYS A 70 -12.33 -10.37 -13.13
CA LYS A 70 -12.53 -8.99 -12.70
C LYS A 70 -11.48 -8.53 -11.68
N LYS A 71 -10.22 -8.87 -11.92
CA LYS A 71 -9.08 -8.55 -11.05
C LYS A 71 -8.12 -7.58 -11.73
N LEU A 72 -7.58 -6.67 -10.94
CA LEU A 72 -6.42 -5.85 -11.28
C LEU A 72 -5.25 -6.31 -10.41
N HIS A 73 -4.14 -6.66 -11.03
CA HIS A 73 -2.92 -7.06 -10.35
C HIS A 73 -1.89 -5.95 -10.49
N ILE A 74 -1.27 -5.58 -9.37
CA ILE A 74 -0.09 -4.70 -9.31
C ILE A 74 0.98 -5.55 -8.63
N ILE A 75 2.04 -5.85 -9.36
CA ILE A 75 3.08 -6.79 -8.96
C ILE A 75 4.39 -6.03 -8.99
N ASP A 76 5.07 -5.93 -7.84
CA ASP A 76 6.37 -5.29 -7.73
C ASP A 76 7.47 -6.27 -7.37
N GLU A 77 8.69 -5.93 -7.78
CA GLU A 77 9.93 -6.63 -7.40
C GLU A 77 10.65 -5.87 -6.28
N GLY A 78 9.90 -5.37 -5.30
CA GLY A 78 10.42 -4.60 -4.17
C GLY A 78 10.91 -5.45 -3.00
N ILE A 79 11.19 -4.78 -1.87
CA ILE A 79 11.70 -5.42 -0.65
C ILE A 79 10.70 -6.40 0.00
N GLY A 80 9.41 -6.29 -0.32
CA GLY A 80 8.35 -7.08 0.30
C GLY A 80 8.04 -6.65 1.74
N MET A 81 7.26 -7.48 2.43
CA MET A 81 6.91 -7.30 3.85
C MET A 81 7.02 -8.63 4.58
N SER A 82 7.40 -8.59 5.86
CA SER A 82 7.30 -9.75 6.75
C SER A 82 5.85 -10.02 7.17
N ALA A 83 5.60 -11.19 7.77
CA ALA A 83 4.29 -11.53 8.29
C ALA A 83 3.84 -10.55 9.40
N GLU A 84 4.78 -10.12 10.26
CA GLU A 84 4.51 -9.15 11.32
C GLU A 84 4.19 -7.75 10.77
N GLU A 85 4.85 -7.34 9.69
CA GLU A 85 4.56 -6.07 9.01
C GLU A 85 3.19 -6.08 8.36
N ILE A 86 2.78 -7.21 7.77
CA ILE A 86 1.44 -7.38 7.20
C ILE A 86 0.37 -7.24 8.29
N GLU A 87 0.56 -7.92 9.43
CA GLU A 87 -0.39 -7.84 10.55
C GLU A 87 -0.58 -6.38 11.00
N LYS A 88 0.54 -5.68 11.21
CA LYS A 88 0.55 -4.32 11.73
C LYS A 88 0.03 -3.28 10.74
N TYR A 89 0.44 -3.33 9.47
CA TYR A 89 0.18 -2.25 8.51
C TYR A 89 -1.02 -2.49 7.61
N ILE A 90 -1.41 -3.76 7.40
CA ILE A 90 -2.53 -4.12 6.53
C ILE A 90 -3.72 -4.55 7.38
N ASN A 91 -3.54 -5.51 8.29
CA ASN A 91 -4.67 -6.08 9.03
C ASN A 91 -5.24 -5.09 10.05
N GLU A 92 -4.41 -4.45 10.88
CA GLU A 92 -4.91 -3.47 11.87
C GLU A 92 -5.70 -2.33 11.20
N VAL A 93 -5.26 -1.83 10.04
CA VAL A 93 -5.95 -0.76 9.29
C VAL A 93 -7.24 -1.27 8.63
N ALA A 94 -7.29 -2.53 8.20
CA ALA A 94 -8.49 -3.13 7.62
C ALA A 94 -9.60 -3.36 8.67
N PHE A 95 -9.24 -3.51 9.94
CA PHE A 95 -10.17 -3.75 11.05
C PHE A 95 -10.39 -2.54 11.96
N SER A 96 -9.70 -1.41 11.73
CA SER A 96 -9.90 -0.12 12.42
C SER A 96 -11.04 0.69 11.79
#